data_AF-A0A7S2XMF7-F1
#
_entry.id   AF-A0A7S2XMF7-F1
#
_cell.length_a   1.000
_cell.length_b   1.000
_cell.length_c   1.000
_cell.angle_alpha   90.00
_cell.angle_beta   90.00
_cell.angle_gamma   90.00
#
_symmetry.space_group_name_H-M   'P 1'
#
loop_
_entity.id
_entity.type
_entity.pdbx_description
1 polymer ?
#
loop_
_entity_poly.entity_id
_entity_poly.type
_entity_poly.pdbx_seq_one_letter_code
_entity_poly.pdbx_strand_id
1 'polypeptide(L)'
;MTENDEGWQPDWRESIENVTNRIQAFFAWLAKRPERRIAIVSHGVWIECMLMHYCPHVLQYGQIRVYNCDIYSGDCLSVVSADKTETR
;
A
#
# COMPACT_ATOMS: atom_id res chain seq x y z
N MET A 1 -12.75 -24.75 -13.09
CA MET A 1 -11.78 -23.79 -12.56
C MET A 1 -10.74 -24.62 -11.82
N THR A 2 -9.46 -24.55 -12.18
CA THR A 2 -8.42 -25.19 -11.38
C THR A 2 -8.26 -24.34 -10.13
N GLU A 3 -8.83 -24.80 -9.02
CA GLU A 3 -8.78 -24.17 -7.69
C GLU A 3 -7.39 -24.25 -7.04
N ASN A 4 -6.41 -24.84 -7.73
CA ASN A 4 -5.03 -24.93 -7.24
C ASN A 4 -4.30 -23.65 -7.60
N ASP A 5 -4.14 -22.76 -6.62
CA ASP A 5 -3.15 -21.69 -6.66
C ASP A 5 -1.76 -22.33 -6.60
N GLU A 6 -1.14 -22.52 -7.77
CA GLU A 6 0.18 -23.16 -7.92
C GLU A 6 1.29 -22.41 -7.15
N GLY A 7 1.07 -21.14 -6.82
CA GLY A 7 1.98 -20.33 -6.00
C GLY A 7 1.76 -20.48 -4.50
N TRP A 8 0.63 -21.06 -4.07
CA TRP A 8 0.35 -21.28 -2.66
C TRP A 8 1.10 -22.48 -2.13
N GLN A 9 1.98 -22.25 -1.14
CA GLN A 9 2.69 -23.30 -0.43
C GLN A 9 2.32 -23.24 1.07
N PRO A 10 1.83 -24.34 1.66
CA PRO A 10 1.32 -24.34 3.03
C PRO A 10 2.39 -23.98 4.07
N ASP A 11 3.65 -24.34 3.81
CA ASP A 11 4.78 -24.14 4.73
C ASP A 11 5.60 -22.88 4.43
N TRP A 12 5.28 -22.18 3.34
CA TRP A 12 5.95 -20.96 2.97
C TRP A 12 5.04 -19.76 3.23
N ARG A 13 5.58 -18.75 3.88
CA ARG A 13 4.90 -17.47 4.12
C ARG A 13 5.79 -16.36 3.61
N GLU A 14 5.21 -15.44 2.85
CA GLU A 14 5.88 -14.21 2.49
C GLU A 14 6.17 -13.39 3.76
N SER A 15 7.36 -12.81 3.86
CA SER A 15 7.69 -11.92 4.99
C SER A 15 6.95 -10.59 4.86
N ILE A 16 6.68 -9.94 6.00
CA ILE A 16 6.10 -8.59 6.03
C ILE A 16 6.95 -7.58 5.25
N GLU A 17 8.28 -7.74 5.30
CA GLU A 17 9.22 -6.93 4.52
C GLU A 17 8.99 -7.08 3.01
N ASN A 18 8.85 -8.31 2.50
CA ASN A 18 8.60 -8.55 1.09
C ASN A 18 7.25 -7.99 0.63
N VAL A 19 6.21 -8.15 1.46
CA VAL A 19 4.90 -7.53 1.21
C VAL A 19 5.03 -6.00 1.13
N THR A 20 5.78 -5.40 2.06
CA THR A 20 6.03 -3.95 2.11
C THR A 20 6.80 -3.46 0.89
N ASN A 21 7.83 -4.18 0.45
CA ASN A 21 8.60 -3.85 -0.76
C ASN A 21 7.70 -3.85 -2.01
N ARG A 22 6.80 -4.84 -2.14
CA ARG A 22 5.80 -4.89 -3.21
C ARG A 22 4.81 -3.72 -3.15
N ILE A 23 4.37 -3.35 -1.95
CA ILE A 23 3.51 -2.18 -1.72
C ILE A 23 4.21 -0.91 -2.20
N GLN A 24 5.46 -0.67 -1.79
CA GLN A 24 6.22 0.50 -2.20
C GLN A 24 6.41 0.58 -3.71
N ALA A 25 6.78 -0.54 -4.35
CA ALA A 25 6.92 -0.62 -5.80
C ALA A 25 5.60 -0.31 -6.52
N PHE A 26 4.48 -0.82 -5.98
CA PHE A 26 3.16 -0.54 -6.48
C PHE A 26 2.81 0.95 -6.37
N PHE A 27 3.04 1.60 -5.22
CA PHE A 27 2.78 3.04 -5.07
C PHE A 27 3.72 3.91 -5.91
N ALA A 28 4.97 3.51 -6.11
CA ALA A 28 5.90 4.21 -7.01
C ALA A 28 5.45 4.14 -8.48
N TRP A 29 4.87 3.01 -8.90
CA TRP A 29 4.20 2.90 -10.20
C TRP A 29 2.90 3.72 -10.22
N LEU A 30 2.10 3.66 -9.16
CA LEU A 30 0.82 4.35 -9.03
C LEU A 30 0.98 5.87 -9.09
N ALA A 31 2.05 6.41 -8.51
CA ALA A 31 2.35 7.84 -8.53
C ALA A 31 2.60 8.40 -9.95
N LYS A 32 2.87 7.54 -10.94
CA LYS A 32 3.07 7.93 -12.34
C LYS A 32 1.78 7.90 -13.15
N ARG A 33 0.68 7.47 -12.53
CA ARG A 33 -0.63 7.32 -13.18
C ARG A 33 -1.31 8.68 -13.36
N PRO A 34 -1.97 8.94 -14.50
CA PRO A 34 -2.70 10.19 -14.72
C PRO A 34 -4.03 10.28 -13.95
N GLU A 35 -4.54 9.16 -13.44
CA GLU A 35 -5.82 9.10 -12.73
C GLU A 35 -5.78 9.84 -11.39
N ARG A 36 -6.77 10.70 -11.14
CA ARG A 36 -6.86 11.51 -9.90
C ARG A 36 -7.59 10.83 -8.74
N ARG A 37 -8.41 9.82 -9.05
CA ARG A 37 -9.19 9.06 -8.06
C ARG A 37 -9.01 7.59 -8.35
N ILE A 38 -8.41 6.88 -7.41
CA ILE A 38 -8.06 5.47 -7.58
C ILE A 38 -8.67 4.70 -6.42
N ALA A 39 -9.38 3.63 -6.73
CA ALA A 39 -9.82 2.63 -5.76
C ALA A 39 -8.90 1.42 -5.86
N ILE A 40 -8.40 0.95 -4.72
CA ILE A 40 -7.57 -0.25 -4.63
C ILE A 40 -8.36 -1.28 -3.84
N VAL A 41 -8.62 -2.43 -4.45
CA VAL A 41 -9.22 -3.60 -3.78
C VAL A 41 -8.11 -4.61 -3.55
N SER A 42 -7.90 -5.00 -2.29
CA SER A 42 -6.80 -5.89 -1.90
C SER A 42 -7.18 -6.71 -0.66
N HIS A 43 -6.23 -7.49 -0.16
CA HIS A 43 -6.40 -8.35 1.01
C HIS A 43 -6.02 -7.65 2.32
N GLY A 44 -6.60 -8.10 3.43
CA GLY A 44 -6.40 -7.51 4.77
C GLY A 44 -4.91 -7.35 5.13
N VAL A 45 -4.09 -8.39 4.97
CA VAL A 45 -2.65 -8.30 5.28
C VAL A 45 -1.92 -7.25 4.43
N TRP A 46 -2.29 -7.10 3.16
CA TRP A 46 -1.70 -6.09 2.29
C TRP A 46 -2.09 -4.68 2.75
N ILE A 47 -3.37 -4.48 3.08
CA ILE A 47 -3.89 -3.20 3.56
C ILE A 47 -3.29 -2.86 4.94
N GLU A 48 -3.15 -3.83 5.83
CA GLU A 48 -2.51 -3.65 7.14
C GLU A 48 -1.06 -3.23 7.01
N CYS A 49 -0.26 -3.94 6.20
CA CYS A 49 1.13 -3.58 5.94
C CYS A 49 1.25 -2.17 5.36
N MET A 50 0.39 -1.82 4.40
CA MET A 50 0.36 -0.51 3.76
C MET A 50 0.01 0.60 4.75
N LEU A 51 -1.04 0.42 5.56
CA LEU A 51 -1.45 1.39 6.59
C LEU A 51 -0.40 1.49 7.69
N MET A 52 0.17 0.40 8.18
CA MET A 52 1.24 0.43 9.17
C MET A 52 2.49 1.16 8.65
N HIS A 53 2.79 1.03 7.36
CA HIS A 53 3.97 1.66 6.76
C HIS A 53 3.80 3.17 6.57
N TYR A 54 2.65 3.62 6.03
CA TYR A 54 2.44 5.03 5.68
C TYR A 54 1.64 5.82 6.71
N CYS A 55 0.67 5.19 7.36
CA CYS A 55 -0.32 5.83 8.25
C CYS A 55 -0.59 4.99 9.51
N PRO A 56 0.43 4.63 10.32
CA PRO A 56 0.27 3.65 11.41
C PRO A 56 -0.75 4.04 12.47
N HIS A 57 -1.00 5.34 12.64
CA HIS A 57 -2.01 5.87 13.54
C HIS A 57 -3.43 5.43 13.19
N VAL A 58 -3.74 5.14 11.92
CA VAL A 58 -5.05 4.62 11.47
C VAL A 58 -5.35 3.27 12.11
N LEU A 59 -4.34 2.44 12.30
CA LEU A 59 -4.45 1.13 12.95
C LEU A 59 -4.10 1.18 14.44
N GLN A 60 -4.04 2.39 15.01
CA GLN A 60 -3.59 2.60 16.39
C GLN A 60 -2.26 1.87 16.68
N TYR A 61 -1.31 1.95 15.74
CA TYR A 61 0.00 1.29 15.84
C TYR A 61 -0.11 -0.23 16.05
N GLY A 62 -1.08 -0.87 15.40
CA GLY A 62 -1.28 -2.32 15.40
C GLY A 62 -2.28 -2.84 16.45
N GLN A 63 -2.95 -1.95 17.20
CA GLN A 63 -4.00 -2.36 18.14
C GLN A 63 -5.32 -2.69 17.42
N ILE A 64 -5.51 -2.21 16.18
CA ILE A 64 -6.69 -2.50 15.36
C ILE A 64 -6.26 -3.24 14.09
N ARG A 65 -7.11 -4.18 13.67
CA ARG A 65 -6.95 -5.00 12.45
C ARG A 65 -7.85 -4.48 11.34
N VAL A 66 -7.53 -4.84 10.10
CA VAL A 66 -8.39 -4.62 8.93
C VAL A 66 -9.36 -5.79 8.82
N TYR A 67 -10.66 -5.50 8.77
CA TYR A 67 -11.71 -6.48 8.60
C TYR A 67 -12.21 -6.56 7.16
N ASN A 68 -12.97 -7.62 6.87
CA ASN A 68 -13.55 -7.81 5.56
C ASN A 68 -14.45 -6.63 5.19
N CYS A 69 -14.21 -6.08 4.00
CA CYS A 69 -14.94 -4.94 3.44
C CYS A 69 -14.72 -3.61 4.17
N ASP A 70 -13.70 -3.48 5.01
CA ASP A 70 -13.28 -2.17 5.50
C ASP A 70 -12.83 -1.26 4.34
N ILE A 71 -13.17 0.03 4.45
CA ILE A 71 -12.84 1.04 3.46
C ILE A 71 -11.99 2.12 4.12
N TYR A 72 -10.85 2.41 3.50
CA TYR A 72 -9.96 3.49 3.88
C TYR A 72 -9.83 4.47 2.71
N SER A 73 -9.78 5.76 3.03
CA SER A 73 -9.60 6.82 2.04
C SER A 73 -8.59 7.84 2.53
N GLY A 74 -7.79 8.38 1.62
CA GLY A 74 -6.85 9.44 1.89
C GLY A 74 -6.30 10.04 0.60
N ASP A 75 -5.64 11.18 0.74
CA ASP A 75 -5.01 11.88 -0.36
C ASP A 75 -3.51 11.58 -0.39
N CYS A 76 -2.98 11.27 -1.58
CA CYS A 76 -1.56 11.21 -1.81
C CYS A 76 -1.07 12.57 -2.30
N LEU A 77 -0.37 13.30 -1.44
CA LEU A 77 0.17 14.62 -1.76
C LEU A 77 1.57 14.46 -2.34
N SER A 78 1.81 14.96 -3.55
CA SER A 78 3.18 15.19 -4.01
C SER A 78 3.71 16.46 -3.35
N VAL A 79 4.83 16.35 -2.62
CA VAL A 79 5.58 17.55 -2.23
C VAL A 79 6.30 18.02 -3.48
N VAL A 80 5.83 19.11 -4.08
CA VAL A 80 6.60 19.81 -5.10
C VAL A 80 7.80 20.40 -4.38
N SER A 81 8.99 19.82 -4.59
CA SER A 81 10.25 20.43 -4.21
C SER A 81 10.24 21.86 -4.76
N ALA A 82 10.31 22.86 -3.89
CA ALA A 82 10.43 24.24 -4.33
C ALA A 82 11.68 24.34 -5.23
N ASP A 83 11.47 24.60 -6.52
CA ASP A 83 12.56 24.92 -7.44
C ASP A 83 13.35 26.07 -6.81
N LYS A 84 14.62 25.80 -6.49
CA LYS A 84 15.57 26.85 -6.13
C LYS A 84 15.63 27.77 -7.35
N THR A 85 15.00 28.93 -7.21
CA THR A 85 15.09 30.02 -8.17
C THR A 85 16.53 30.52 -8.12
N GLU A 86 17.38 29.97 -8.98
CA GLU A 86 18.70 30.51 -9.24
C GLU A 86 18.51 31.92 -9.81
N THR A 87 18.86 32.90 -8.98
CA THR A 87 18.83 34.31 -9.34
C THR A 87 20.04 34.56 -10.23
N ARG A 88 19.74 35.09 -11.41
CA ARG A 88 20.58 35.72 -12.44
C ARG A 88 21.99 36.15 -12.03
#